data_AF-A0A3D6D3I5-F1
#
_entry.id   AF-A0A3D6D3I5-F1
#
_cell.length_a   1.000
_cell.length_b   1.000
_cell.length_c   1.000
_cell.angle_alpha   90.00
_cell.angle_beta   90.00
_cell.angle_gamma   90.00
#
_symmetry.space_group_name_H-M   'P 1'
#
loop_
_entity.id
_entity.type
_entity.pdbx_description
1 polymer ?
#
loop_
_entity_poly.entity_id
_entity_poly.type
_entity_poly.pdbx_seq_one_letter_code
_entity_poly.pdbx_strand_id
1 'polypeptide(L)'
;MDFIKKHYEKIILAVVLLGLAGAAASLPFLVSSIRVELEESIRPTKPKEFQPKDLSDKIALLNRAKKPKSAIVAGPDHNTFNPVGWLDNNGTLVKDRFYGRKGPNALKIIETNPLYLRISFNADKEIKE
;
A
#
# COMPACT_ATOMS: atom_id res chain seq x y z
N MET A 1 23.05 -47.85 -74.88
CA MET A 1 22.11 -46.99 -74.12
C MET A 1 20.90 -47.75 -73.54
N ASP A 2 20.67 -49.01 -73.91
CA ASP A 2 19.47 -49.74 -73.48
C ASP A 2 19.45 -50.11 -72.00
N PHE A 3 20.61 -50.28 -71.36
CA PHE A 3 20.69 -50.68 -69.96
C PHE A 3 20.22 -49.57 -69.00
N ILE A 4 20.62 -48.32 -69.27
CA ILE A 4 20.21 -47.14 -68.51
C ILE A 4 18.71 -46.89 -68.68
N LYS A 5 18.16 -47.04 -69.89
CA LYS A 5 16.72 -46.90 -70.14
C LYS A 5 15.89 -48.00 -69.48
N LYS A 6 16.39 -49.25 -69.44
CA LYS A 6 15.67 -50.39 -68.85
C LYS A 6 15.71 -50.43 -67.32
N HIS A 7 16.70 -49.78 -66.69
CA HIS A 7 16.90 -49.84 -65.22
C HIS A 7 16.93 -48.46 -64.56
N TYR A 8 16.39 -47.45 -65.25
CA TYR A 8 16.33 -46.06 -64.78
C TYR A 8 15.70 -45.93 -63.38
N GLU A 9 14.61 -46.65 -63.13
CA GLU A 9 13.92 -46.66 -61.84
C GLU A 9 14.81 -47.14 -60.69
N LYS A 10 15.58 -48.20 -60.90
CA LYS A 10 16.51 -48.75 -59.90
C LYS A 10 17.69 -47.81 -59.65
N ILE A 11 18.16 -47.12 -60.69
CA ILE A 11 19.26 -46.14 -60.57
C ILE A 11 18.81 -44.94 -59.75
N ILE A 12 17.62 -44.39 -60.02
CA ILE A 12 17.06 -43.30 -59.21
C ILE A 12 16.85 -43.75 -57.78
N LEU A 13 16.26 -44.93 -57.58
CA LEU A 13 16.03 -45.49 -56.25
C LEU A 13 17.34 -45.63 -55.46
N ALA A 14 18.40 -46.11 -56.11
CA ALA A 14 19.72 -46.24 -55.51
C ALA A 14 20.32 -44.88 -55.12
N VAL A 15 20.18 -43.86 -55.97
CA VAL A 15 20.63 -42.49 -55.67
C VAL A 15 19.87 -41.89 -54.49
N VAL A 16 18.54 -42.08 -54.44
CA VAL A 16 17.71 -41.61 -53.31
C VAL A 16 18.11 -42.30 -52.02
N LEU A 17 18.31 -43.62 -52.04
CA LEU A 17 18.76 -44.40 -50.88
C LEU A 17 20.15 -43.96 -50.40
N LEU A 18 21.08 -43.72 -51.32
CA LEU A 18 22.41 -43.19 -50.98
C LEU A 18 22.32 -41.79 -50.36
N GLY A 19 21.47 -40.91 -50.90
CA GLY A 19 21.22 -39.60 -50.33
C GLY A 19 20.66 -39.67 -48.91
N LEU A 20 19.71 -40.59 -48.67
CA LEU A 20 19.10 -40.79 -47.36
C LEU A 20 20.09 -41.36 -46.35
N ALA A 21 20.93 -42.30 -46.76
CA ALA A 21 22.01 -42.84 -45.94
C ALA A 21 23.06 -41.77 -45.59
N GLY A 22 23.43 -40.92 -46.55
CA GLY A 22 24.33 -39.79 -46.32
C GLY A 22 23.76 -38.76 -45.34
N ALA A 23 22.48 -38.43 -45.46
CA ALA A 23 21.79 -37.55 -44.53
C ALA A 23 21.71 -38.16 -43.12
N ALA A 24 21.42 -39.46 -43.01
CA ALA A 24 21.41 -40.15 -41.72
C ALA A 24 22.80 -40.17 -41.06
N ALA A 25 23.85 -40.34 -41.86
CA ALA A 25 25.24 -40.30 -41.38
C ALA A 25 25.70 -38.89 -40.96
N SER A 26 25.09 -37.82 -41.47
CA SER A 26 25.43 -36.44 -41.10
C SER A 26 24.72 -35.95 -39.82
N LEU A 27 23.59 -36.56 -39.44
CA LEU A 27 22.83 -36.20 -38.24
C LEU A 27 23.64 -36.17 -36.93
N PRO A 28 24.52 -37.17 -36.63
CA PRO A 28 25.30 -37.15 -35.40
C PRO A 28 26.21 -35.93 -35.26
N PHE A 29 26.78 -35.44 -36.37
CA PHE A 29 27.66 -34.27 -36.40
C PHE A 29 26.89 -32.95 -36.15
N LEU A 30 25.66 -32.86 -36.66
CA LEU A 30 24.76 -31.72 -36.39
C LEU A 30 24.25 -31.73 -34.95
N VAL A 31 23.93 -32.90 -34.41
CA VAL A 31 23.44 -33.02 -33.03
C VAL A 31 24.55 -32.70 -32.03
N SER A 32 25.80 -33.08 -32.31
CA SER A 32 26.92 -32.78 -31.41
C SER A 32 27.23 -31.28 -31.37
N SER A 33 27.20 -30.57 -32.50
CA SER A 33 27.42 -29.12 -32.52
C SER A 33 26.34 -28.35 -31.74
N ILE A 34 25.07 -28.72 -31.95
CA ILE A 34 23.95 -28.10 -31.23
C ILE A 34 24.05 -28.36 -29.73
N ARG A 35 24.43 -29.58 -29.32
CA ARG A 35 24.61 -29.91 -27.89
C ARG A 35 25.67 -29.04 -27.23
N VAL A 36 26.81 -28.82 -27.89
CA VAL A 36 27.89 -27.99 -27.37
C VAL A 36 27.45 -26.53 -27.23
N GLU A 37 26.76 -25.98 -28.22
CA GLU A 37 26.22 -24.62 -28.18
C GLU A 37 25.16 -24.45 -27.08
N LEU A 38 24.30 -25.45 -26.90
CA LEU A 38 23.30 -25.44 -25.83
C LEU A 38 23.96 -25.55 -24.45
N GLU A 39 24.99 -26.38 -24.31
CA GLU A 39 25.72 -26.54 -23.06
C GLU A 39 26.53 -25.28 -22.71
N GLU A 40 27.02 -24.54 -23.70
CA GLU A 40 27.69 -23.25 -23.51
C GLU A 40 26.71 -22.13 -23.15
N SER A 41 25.53 -22.09 -23.78
CA SER A 41 24.49 -21.09 -23.48
C SER A 41 23.77 -21.32 -22.14
N ILE A 42 23.67 -22.58 -21.69
CA ILE A 42 23.07 -22.94 -20.39
C ILE A 42 24.07 -22.76 -19.23
N ARG A 43 25.34 -22.43 -19.49
CA ARG A 43 26.32 -22.18 -18.42
C ARG A 43 25.74 -21.15 -17.46
N PRO A 44 25.55 -21.50 -16.17
CA PRO A 44 24.95 -20.60 -15.22
C PRO A 44 25.88 -19.40 -15.10
N THR A 45 25.43 -18.26 -15.63
CA THR A 45 26.05 -16.97 -15.34
C THR A 45 26.08 -16.87 -13.82
N LYS A 46 27.27 -16.61 -13.24
CA LYS A 46 27.41 -16.47 -11.79
C LYS A 46 26.29 -15.57 -11.29
N PRO A 47 25.45 -16.02 -10.35
CA PRO A 47 24.35 -15.22 -9.87
C PRO A 47 24.93 -13.92 -9.32
N LYS A 48 24.42 -12.80 -9.82
CA LYS A 48 24.83 -11.48 -9.35
C LYS A 48 24.61 -11.44 -7.84
N GLU A 49 25.66 -11.11 -7.08
CA GLU A 49 25.56 -11.02 -5.63
C GLU A 49 24.41 -10.07 -5.23
N PHE A 50 23.62 -10.52 -4.27
CA PHE A 50 22.52 -9.73 -3.74
C PHE A 50 23.09 -8.50 -3.03
N GLN A 51 22.83 -7.31 -3.58
CA GLN A 51 23.15 -6.06 -2.92
C GLN A 51 21.93 -5.62 -2.13
N PRO A 52 21.95 -5.67 -0.78
CA PRO A 52 20.83 -5.20 0.03
C PRO A 52 20.62 -3.71 -0.25
N LYS A 53 19.43 -3.37 -0.74
CA LYS A 53 19.05 -1.98 -0.93
C LYS A 53 18.85 -1.33 0.43
N ASP A 54 19.45 -0.17 0.65
CA ASP A 54 19.15 0.59 1.86
C ASP A 54 17.68 1.05 1.85
N LEU A 55 16.95 0.65 2.88
CA LEU A 55 15.54 0.95 3.10
C LEU A 55 15.34 1.96 4.25
N SER A 56 16.41 2.50 4.82
CA SER A 56 16.39 3.38 6.00
C SER A 56 15.44 4.56 5.83
N ASP A 57 15.45 5.22 4.66
CA ASP A 57 14.54 6.33 4.34
C ASP A 57 13.06 5.90 4.35
N LYS A 58 12.76 4.74 3.77
CA LYS A 58 11.38 4.22 3.71
C LYS A 58 10.89 3.84 5.10
N ILE A 59 11.76 3.26 5.92
CA ILE A 59 11.48 2.92 7.32
C ILE A 59 11.24 4.20 8.13
N ALA A 60 12.04 5.24 7.93
CA ALA A 60 11.86 6.53 8.60
C ALA A 60 10.52 7.21 8.23
N LEU A 61 10.14 7.16 6.95
CA LEU A 61 8.83 7.66 6.49
C LEU A 61 7.66 6.88 7.12
N LEU A 62 7.76 5.55 7.15
CA LEU A 62 6.75 4.69 7.80
C LEU A 62 6.59 5.00 9.29
N ASN A 63 7.70 5.21 9.99
CA ASN A 63 7.69 5.56 11.41
C ASN A 63 7.05 6.94 11.67
N ARG A 64 7.26 7.90 10.77
CA ARG A 64 6.58 9.21 10.83
C ARG A 64 5.08 9.07 10.61
N ALA A 65 4.67 8.26 9.63
CA ALA A 65 3.25 8.03 9.33
C ALA A 65 2.51 7.30 10.46
N LYS A 66 3.18 6.37 11.17
CA LYS A 66 2.61 5.65 12.33
C LYS A 66 2.30 6.55 13.53
N LYS A 67 2.94 7.73 13.63
CA LYS A 67 2.70 8.71 14.69
C LYS A 67 2.26 10.04 14.08
N PRO A 68 1.02 10.13 13.54
CA PRO A 68 0.52 11.40 13.03
C PRO A 68 0.52 12.42 14.17
N LYS A 69 1.31 13.49 14.04
CA LYS A 69 1.21 14.63 14.95
C LYS A 69 -0.14 15.28 14.68
N SER A 70 -1.04 15.27 15.66
CA SER A 70 -2.27 16.06 15.54
C SER A 70 -1.89 17.53 15.49
N ALA A 71 -2.09 18.16 14.34
CA ALA A 71 -2.05 19.62 14.27
C ALA A 71 -3.32 20.12 14.98
N ILE A 72 -3.17 20.69 16.16
CA ILE A 72 -4.26 21.37 16.85
C ILE A 72 -4.43 22.72 16.17
N VAL A 73 -5.26 22.77 15.14
CA VAL A 73 -5.44 23.98 14.32
C VAL A 73 -6.45 24.96 14.94
N ALA A 74 -7.20 24.50 15.96
CA ALA A 74 -8.16 25.30 16.71
C ALA A 74 -7.93 25.10 18.22
N GLY A 75 -7.76 26.19 18.95
CA GLY A 75 -7.57 26.18 20.40
C GLY A 75 -7.00 27.50 20.93
N PRO A 76 -6.91 27.71 22.25
CA PRO A 76 -6.34 28.93 22.83
C PRO A 76 -4.84 29.10 22.52
N ASP A 77 -4.15 27.99 22.26
CA ASP A 77 -2.69 27.94 22.09
C ASP A 77 -2.24 28.30 20.66
N HIS A 78 -3.14 28.15 19.66
CA HIS A 78 -2.85 28.41 18.25
C HIS A 78 -4.03 29.18 17.61
N ASN A 79 -3.80 30.43 17.20
CA ASN A 79 -4.85 31.37 16.73
C ASN A 79 -5.11 31.32 15.22
N THR A 80 -4.90 30.19 14.55
CA THR A 80 -4.94 30.15 13.08
C THR A 80 -6.39 30.23 12.55
N PHE A 81 -7.38 29.79 13.32
CA PHE A 81 -8.81 29.79 12.92
C PHE A 81 -9.79 30.25 14.00
N ASN A 82 -9.31 30.82 15.13
CA ASN A 82 -10.19 31.30 16.19
C ASN A 82 -10.28 32.83 16.15
N PRO A 83 -11.46 33.45 15.95
CA PRO A 83 -11.60 34.90 16.09
C PRO A 83 -11.20 35.28 17.53
N VAL A 84 -10.27 36.23 17.66
CA VAL A 84 -9.83 36.73 18.96
C VAL A 84 -10.62 37.99 19.30
N GLY A 85 -11.18 38.03 20.50
CA GLY A 85 -11.77 39.26 21.03
C GLY A 85 -10.68 40.25 21.40
N TRP A 86 -11.00 41.53 21.27
CA TRP A 86 -10.14 42.63 21.70
C TRP A 86 -10.85 43.38 22.81
N LEU A 87 -10.11 43.73 23.85
CA LEU A 87 -10.55 44.60 24.92
C LEU A 87 -9.81 45.92 24.78
N ASP A 88 -10.54 47.02 24.90
CA ASP A 88 -9.92 48.32 25.06
C ASP A 88 -9.44 48.46 26.51
N ASN A 89 -8.16 48.80 26.66
CA ASN A 89 -7.54 49.16 27.92
C ASN A 89 -6.94 50.56 27.77
N ASN A 90 -7.73 51.57 28.11
CA ASN A 90 -7.34 52.99 28.06
C ASN A 90 -6.74 53.42 26.71
N GLY A 91 -7.40 53.05 25.61
CA GLY A 91 -6.98 53.39 24.24
C GLY A 91 -5.98 52.42 23.64
N THR A 92 -5.56 51.38 24.38
CA THR A 92 -4.73 50.30 23.84
C THR A 92 -5.54 49.02 23.74
N LEU A 93 -5.61 48.45 22.54
CA LEU A 93 -6.27 47.17 22.30
C LEU A 93 -5.40 46.03 22.83
N VAL A 94 -5.93 45.29 23.81
CA VAL A 94 -5.30 44.08 24.37
C VAL A 94 -6.14 42.86 24.02
N LYS A 95 -5.47 41.75 23.71
CA LYS A 95 -6.14 40.49 23.37
C LYS A 95 -6.96 39.96 24.56
N ASP A 96 -8.24 39.70 24.32
CA ASP A 96 -9.13 39.05 25.29
C ASP A 96 -8.83 37.55 25.39
N ARG A 97 -8.16 37.14 26.46
CA ARG A 97 -7.84 35.72 26.71
C ARG A 97 -9.06 34.85 26.97
N PHE A 98 -10.22 35.45 27.23
CA PHE A 98 -11.47 34.75 27.55
C PHE A 98 -12.57 34.99 26.51
N TYR A 99 -12.21 35.44 25.30
CA TYR A 99 -13.19 35.66 24.23
C TYR A 99 -14.03 34.39 23.98
N GLY A 100 -15.35 34.55 23.92
CA GLY A 100 -16.30 33.44 23.79
C GLY A 100 -16.49 32.58 25.06
N ARG A 101 -15.72 32.83 26.13
CA ARG A 101 -15.76 32.14 27.43
C ARG A 101 -16.11 33.09 28.57
N LYS A 102 -17.04 34.02 28.33
CA LYS A 102 -17.56 34.98 29.32
C LYS A 102 -19.07 34.87 29.45
N GLY A 103 -19.58 35.23 30.63
CA GLY A 103 -21.02 35.30 30.89
C GLY A 103 -21.72 33.94 30.79
N PRO A 104 -22.95 33.88 30.27
CA PRO A 104 -23.71 32.62 30.16
C PRO A 104 -22.98 31.52 29.37
N ASN A 105 -22.18 31.91 28.37
CA ASN A 105 -21.39 30.97 27.56
C ASN A 105 -20.19 30.37 28.31
N ALA A 106 -19.83 30.93 29.48
CA ALA A 106 -18.79 30.38 30.36
C ALA A 106 -19.36 29.37 31.37
N LEU A 107 -20.68 29.27 31.51
CA LEU A 107 -21.31 28.39 32.47
C LEU A 107 -21.16 26.95 32.00
N LYS A 108 -20.56 26.11 32.85
CA LYS A 108 -20.47 24.67 32.65
C LYS A 108 -21.36 23.99 33.67
N ILE A 109 -22.26 23.13 33.21
CA ILE A 109 -23.01 22.25 34.10
C ILE A 109 -22.02 21.24 34.67
N ILE A 110 -21.71 21.37 35.95
CA ILE A 110 -20.78 20.48 36.65
C ILE A 110 -21.50 19.20 37.06
N GLU A 111 -22.73 19.35 37.55
CA GLU A 111 -23.56 18.27 38.05
C GLU A 111 -25.03 18.71 37.99
N THR A 112 -25.92 17.78 37.63
CA THR A 112 -27.36 18.00 37.64
C THR A 112 -27.97 17.00 38.61
N ASN A 113 -28.39 17.47 39.78
CA ASN A 113 -29.04 16.64 40.79
C ASN A 113 -30.56 16.62 40.55
N PRO A 114 -31.14 15.45 40.21
CA PRO A 114 -32.58 15.34 40.04
C PRO A 114 -33.31 15.61 41.36
N LEU A 115 -34.33 16.46 41.30
CA LEU A 115 -35.16 16.77 42.45
C LEU A 115 -36.16 15.63 42.69
N TYR A 116 -35.83 14.68 43.58
CA TYR A 116 -36.70 13.55 43.92
C TYR A 116 -37.81 13.90 44.92
N LEU A 117 -38.00 15.18 45.27
CA LEU A 117 -39.00 15.59 46.25
C LEU A 117 -40.41 15.46 45.64
N ARG A 118 -41.07 14.34 45.93
CA ARG A 118 -42.50 14.14 45.65
C ARG A 118 -43.30 14.48 46.91
N ILE A 119 -43.97 15.63 46.91
CA ILE A 119 -44.95 15.98 47.93
C ILE A 119 -46.32 15.48 47.45
N SER A 120 -46.94 14.58 48.20
CA SER A 120 -48.31 14.13 47.94
C SER A 120 -49.16 14.38 49.18
N PHE A 121 -50.31 15.01 49.00
CA PHE A 121 -51.33 15.13 50.03
C PHE A 121 -52.01 13.77 50.22
N ASN A 122 -52.01 13.25 51.45
CA ASN A 122 -52.71 12.02 51.80
C ASN A 122 -53.99 12.39 52.57
N ALA A 123 -55.15 12.15 51.96
CA ALA A 123 -56.45 12.49 52.52
C ALA A 123 -56.99 11.42 53.48
N ASP A 124 -56.32 10.27 53.63
CA ASP A 124 -56.91 9.08 54.27
C ASP A 124 -56.63 8.98 55.79
N LYS A 125 -56.41 10.11 56.48
CA LYS A 125 -56.61 10.15 57.93
C LYS A 125 -58.03 10.60 58.19
N GLU A 126 -58.95 9.65 58.06
CA GLU A 126 -60.25 9.73 58.74
C GLU A 126 -59.99 10.01 60.22
N ILE A 127 -60.39 11.20 60.64
CA ILE A 127 -60.63 11.53 62.04
C ILE A 127 -61.82 10.65 62.44
N LYS A 128 -61.57 9.55 63.14
CA LYS A 128 -62.58 8.97 64.02
C LYS A 128 -62.77 9.96 65.17
N GLU A 129 -63.93 10.60 65.18
CA GLU A 129 -64.48 11.31 66.35
C GLU A 129 -64.46 10.43 67.61
#